data_AF-A0A2E6Z8X8-F1
#
_entry.id   AF-A0A2E6Z8X8-F1
#
_cell.length_a   1.000
_cell.length_b   1.000
_cell.length_c   1.000
_cell.angle_alpha   90.00
_cell.angle_beta   90.00
_cell.angle_gamma   90.00
#
_symmetry.space_group_name_H-M   'P 1'
#
loop_
_entity.id
_entity.type
_entity.pdbx_description
1 polymer ?
#
loop_
_entity_poly.entity_id
_entity_poly.type
_entity_poly.pdbx_seq_one_letter_code
_entity_poly.pdbx_strand_id
1 'polypeptide(L)'
;MRLQHGVSLLEVLITLLILKLGLLGVLAGQTLALQYIIDATQRTTAVALSAALVQELGAVITDSPDFSLELNADSLAEIPGCSAAVACNDTELRDYQLARWQQLWQLRAETGAPIFSPQFCLQFADNNLQLQASWQQRANANGATTLSCEAGPGRSGLALTARIP
;
A
#
# COMPACT_ATOMS: atom_id res chain seq x y z
N MET A 1 -7.10 13.84 -66.52
CA MET A 1 -7.51 15.08 -65.83
C MET A 1 -7.56 14.79 -64.34
N ARG A 2 -6.73 15.43 -63.51
CA ARG A 2 -6.80 15.28 -62.05
C ARG A 2 -7.78 16.31 -61.50
N LEU A 3 -8.87 15.85 -60.88
CA LEU A 3 -9.79 16.73 -60.16
C LEU A 3 -9.11 17.23 -58.89
N GLN A 4 -8.81 18.53 -58.84
CA GLN A 4 -8.41 19.19 -57.60
C GLN A 4 -9.63 19.28 -56.68
N HIS A 5 -9.61 18.56 -55.56
CA HIS A 5 -10.65 18.63 -54.54
C HIS A 5 -10.21 19.67 -53.50
N GLY A 6 -10.87 20.83 -53.49
CA GLY A 6 -10.70 21.82 -52.43
C GLY A 6 -11.39 21.37 -51.15
N VAL A 7 -10.76 21.61 -50.00
CA VAL A 7 -11.35 21.29 -48.69
C VAL A 7 -12.38 22.35 -48.33
N SER A 8 -13.60 21.92 -47.98
CA SER A 8 -14.65 22.83 -47.53
C SER A 8 -14.40 23.28 -46.09
N LEU A 9 -14.75 24.52 -45.73
CA LEU A 9 -14.68 25.00 -44.33
C LEU A 9 -15.49 24.11 -43.38
N LEU A 10 -16.61 23.55 -43.87
CA LEU A 10 -17.44 22.60 -43.13
C LEU A 10 -16.73 21.26 -42.88
N GLU A 11 -15.92 20.79 -43.83
CA GLU A 11 -15.13 19.56 -43.70
C GLU A 11 -14.04 19.71 -42.64
N VAL A 12 -13.35 20.86 -42.60
CA VAL A 12 -12.38 21.17 -41.53
C VAL A 12 -13.08 21.25 -40.17
N LEU A 13 -14.28 21.83 -40.11
CA LEU A 13 -15.01 21.96 -38.85
C LEU A 13 -15.48 20.61 -38.30
N ILE A 14 -15.94 19.71 -39.18
CA ILE A 14 -16.34 18.34 -38.80
C ILE A 14 -15.12 17.50 -38.40
N THR A 15 -14.00 17.58 -39.13
CA THR A 15 -12.78 16.85 -38.76
C THR A 15 -12.23 17.29 -37.41
N LEU A 16 -12.23 18.61 -37.12
CA LEU A 16 -11.88 19.13 -35.79
C LEU A 16 -12.85 18.67 -34.71
N LEU A 17 -14.16 18.59 -34.99
CA LEU A 17 -15.14 18.06 -34.05
C LEU A 17 -14.87 16.60 -33.70
N ILE A 18 -14.69 15.75 -34.71
CA ILE A 18 -14.38 14.32 -34.53
C ILE A 18 -13.06 14.14 -33.77
N LEU A 19 -12.03 14.92 -34.11
CA LEU A 19 -10.75 14.90 -33.41
C LEU A 19 -10.90 15.23 -31.93
N LYS A 20 -11.66 16.29 -31.59
CA LYS A 20 -11.89 16.69 -30.21
C LYS A 20 -12.63 15.61 -29.41
N LEU A 21 -13.66 14.99 -29.99
CA LEU A 21 -14.38 13.90 -29.35
C LEU A 21 -13.49 12.67 -29.14
N GLY A 22 -12.66 12.34 -30.13
CA GLY A 22 -11.67 11.26 -30.02
C GLY A 22 -10.64 11.53 -28.90
N LEU A 23 -10.12 12.76 -28.81
CA LEU A 23 -9.16 13.13 -27.77
C LEU A 23 -9.77 13.06 -26.36
N LEU A 24 -11.01 13.50 -26.19
CA LEU A 24 -11.73 13.38 -24.91
C LEU A 24 -11.90 11.91 -24.50
N GLY A 25 -12.21 11.02 -25.45
CA GLY A 25 -12.28 9.59 -25.21
C GLY A 25 -10.96 9.00 -24.73
N VAL A 26 -9.85 9.38 -25.36
CA VAL A 26 -8.50 8.94 -24.95
C VAL A 26 -8.15 9.45 -23.55
N LEU A 27 -8.43 10.72 -23.24
CA LEU A 27 -8.17 11.29 -21.92
C LEU A 27 -8.97 10.59 -20.83
N ALA A 28 -10.26 10.28 -21.06
CA ALA A 28 -11.07 9.50 -20.13
C ALA A 28 -10.53 8.07 -19.93
N GLY A 29 -9.96 7.46 -20.98
CA GLY A 29 -9.26 6.18 -20.85
C GLY A 29 -7.99 6.27 -20.01
N GLN A 30 -7.20 7.33 -20.21
CA GLN A 30 -5.95 7.55 -19.45
C GLN A 30 -6.21 7.73 -17.95
N THR A 31 -7.27 8.45 -17.56
CA THR A 31 -7.60 8.63 -16.14
C THR A 31 -7.98 7.31 -15.48
N LEU A 32 -8.77 6.47 -16.15
CA LEU A 32 -9.10 5.12 -15.67
C LEU A 32 -7.85 4.24 -15.54
N ALA A 33 -6.95 4.26 -16.53
CA ALA A 33 -5.70 3.52 -16.47
C ALA A 33 -4.83 3.94 -15.28
N LEU A 34 -4.71 5.25 -15.02
CA LEU A 34 -3.99 5.78 -13.86
C LEU A 34 -4.58 5.29 -12.53
N GLN A 35 -5.91 5.26 -12.42
CA GLN A 35 -6.58 4.74 -11.22
C GLN A 35 -6.17 3.28 -10.94
N TYR A 36 -6.19 2.42 -11.97
CA TYR A 36 -5.78 1.03 -11.81
C TYR A 36 -4.30 0.88 -11.44
N ILE A 37 -3.42 1.71 -12.00
CA ILE A 37 -1.99 1.69 -11.67
C ILE A 37 -1.77 2.05 -10.20
N ILE A 38 -2.47 3.06 -9.68
CA ILE A 38 -2.36 3.45 -8.27
C ILE A 38 -2.82 2.31 -7.36
N ASP A 39 -3.98 1.73 -7.61
CA ASP A 39 -4.53 0.67 -6.78
C ASP A 39 -3.64 -0.58 -6.80
N ALA A 40 -3.10 -0.94 -7.97
CA ALA A 40 -2.12 -2.02 -8.12
C ALA A 40 -0.82 -1.73 -7.37
N THR A 41 -0.34 -0.48 -7.41
CA THR A 41 0.88 -0.04 -6.70
C THR A 41 0.69 -0.18 -5.20
N GLN A 42 -0.44 0.27 -4.64
CA GLN A 42 -0.74 0.13 -3.22
C GLN A 42 -0.75 -1.32 -2.77
N ARG A 43 -1.42 -2.19 -3.53
CA ARG A 43 -1.46 -3.61 -3.23
C ARG A 43 -0.07 -4.24 -3.27
N THR A 44 0.74 -3.88 -4.26
CA THR A 44 2.11 -4.38 -4.40
C THR A 44 2.98 -3.92 -3.23
N THR A 45 2.89 -2.65 -2.84
CA THR A 45 3.60 -2.09 -1.69
C THR A 45 3.16 -2.75 -0.38
N ALA A 46 1.85 -2.98 -0.19
CA ALA A 46 1.32 -3.66 0.99
C ALA A 46 1.83 -5.10 1.09
N VAL A 47 1.84 -5.84 -0.02
CA VAL A 47 2.39 -7.21 -0.09
C VAL A 47 3.90 -7.21 0.20
N ALA A 48 4.66 -6.29 -0.38
CA ALA A 48 6.10 -6.21 -0.16
C ALA A 48 6.45 -5.88 1.30
N LEU A 49 5.73 -4.93 1.92
CA LEU A 49 5.93 -4.56 3.32
C LEU A 49 5.56 -5.71 4.28
N SER A 50 4.45 -6.38 4.01
CA SER A 50 3.97 -7.48 4.85
C SER A 50 4.84 -8.73 4.73
N ALA A 51 5.30 -9.08 3.52
CA ALA A 51 6.25 -10.17 3.32
C ALA A 51 7.60 -9.91 4.00
N ALA A 52 8.14 -8.71 3.87
CA ALA A 52 9.39 -8.33 4.55
C ALA A 52 9.24 -8.45 6.07
N LEU A 53 8.14 -7.94 6.63
CA LEU A 53 7.85 -7.98 8.05
C LEU A 53 7.80 -9.41 8.60
N VAL A 54 7.03 -10.29 7.94
CA VAL A 54 6.91 -11.70 8.35
C VAL A 54 8.26 -12.43 8.29
N GLN A 55 9.09 -12.14 7.30
CA GLN A 55 10.43 -12.73 7.19
C GLN A 55 11.38 -12.23 8.27
N GLU A 56 11.42 -10.91 8.52
CA GLU A 56 12.29 -10.31 9.53
C GLU A 56 11.88 -10.71 10.95
N LEU A 57 10.58 -10.70 11.26
CA LEU A 57 10.04 -11.11 12.55
C LEU A 57 10.13 -12.63 12.76
N GLY A 58 9.83 -13.44 11.74
CA GLY A 58 9.89 -14.89 11.83
C GLY A 58 11.26 -15.43 12.24
N ALA A 59 12.33 -14.68 11.95
CA ALA A 59 13.69 -15.03 12.37
C ALA A 59 14.01 -14.71 13.84
N VAL A 60 13.20 -13.88 14.51
CA VAL A 60 13.45 -13.36 15.87
C VAL A 60 12.48 -13.96 16.90
N ILE A 61 11.22 -14.21 16.53
CA ILE A 61 10.15 -14.60 17.47
C ILE A 61 10.10 -16.12 17.72
N THR A 62 11.21 -16.85 17.68
CA THR A 62 11.19 -18.33 17.83
C THR A 62 10.74 -18.81 19.23
N ASP A 63 10.81 -17.94 20.25
CA ASP A 63 10.45 -18.28 21.63
C ASP A 63 9.89 -17.07 22.42
N SER A 64 9.13 -16.21 21.74
CA SER A 64 8.50 -15.04 22.41
C SER A 64 7.13 -15.38 22.99
N PRO A 65 6.67 -14.68 24.04
CA PRO A 65 5.30 -14.79 24.50
C PRO A 65 4.32 -14.36 23.41
N ASP A 66 3.10 -14.92 23.47
CA ASP A 66 1.99 -14.48 22.63
C ASP A 66 1.82 -12.97 22.70
N PHE A 67 1.66 -12.34 21.54
CA PHE A 67 1.47 -10.90 21.46
C PHE A 67 0.46 -10.52 20.38
N SER A 68 -0.21 -9.40 20.60
CA SER A 68 -1.08 -8.76 19.63
C SER A 68 -0.74 -7.28 19.57
N LEU A 69 -0.50 -6.76 18.38
CA LEU A 69 -0.09 -5.38 18.15
C LEU A 69 -0.83 -4.80 16.94
N GLU A 70 -1.34 -3.58 17.09
CA GLU A 70 -1.90 -2.80 15.99
C GLU A 70 -0.99 -1.59 15.71
N LEU A 71 -0.56 -1.47 14.46
CA LEU A 71 0.30 -0.41 13.94
C LEU A 71 -0.48 0.40 12.93
N ASN A 72 -0.42 1.73 13.07
CA ASN A 72 -1.02 2.69 12.17
C ASN A 72 -0.02 3.82 11.84
N ALA A 73 -0.42 4.74 10.97
CA ALA A 73 0.45 5.84 10.55
C ALA A 73 0.93 6.74 11.70
N ASP A 74 0.12 6.89 12.75
CA ASP A 74 0.38 7.80 13.89
C ASP A 74 1.16 7.12 15.02
N SER A 75 1.15 5.79 15.07
CA SER A 75 2.02 5.05 15.98
C SER A 75 3.47 5.25 15.55
N LEU A 76 4.31 5.72 16.46
CA LEU A 76 5.76 5.75 16.30
C LEU A 76 6.31 4.79 17.34
N ALA A 77 6.72 3.60 16.90
CA ALA A 77 7.48 2.72 17.77
C ALA A 77 8.85 3.35 18.05
N GLU A 78 9.18 3.47 19.33
CA GLU A 78 10.49 3.90 19.78
C GLU A 78 11.51 2.82 19.40
N ILE A 79 12.64 3.24 18.81
CA ILE A 79 13.71 2.31 18.45
C ILE A 79 14.55 2.05 19.71
N PRO A 80 14.60 0.80 20.20
CA PRO A 80 15.50 0.44 21.29
C PRO A 80 16.94 0.70 20.88
N GLY A 81 17.79 1.12 21.84
CA GLY A 81 19.21 1.43 21.64
C GLY A 81 20.12 0.23 21.34
N CYS A 82 19.63 -0.76 20.60
CA CYS A 82 20.39 -1.92 20.16
C CYS A 82 21.57 -1.50 19.27
N SER A 83 22.77 -1.99 19.56
CA SER A 83 23.95 -1.71 18.75
C SER A 83 24.95 -2.87 18.83
N ALA A 84 26.03 -2.81 18.03
CA ALA A 84 27.11 -3.79 18.15
C ALA A 84 27.75 -3.82 19.56
N ALA A 85 27.59 -2.76 20.35
CA ALA A 85 28.11 -2.66 21.72
C ALA A 85 27.05 -2.98 22.81
N VAL A 86 25.76 -2.98 22.46
CA VAL A 86 24.64 -3.21 23.38
C VAL A 86 23.79 -4.34 22.81
N ALA A 87 23.96 -5.54 23.37
CA ALA A 87 23.16 -6.71 23.00
C ALA A 87 21.70 -6.51 23.42
N CYS A 88 20.78 -6.82 22.51
CA CYS A 88 19.36 -6.82 22.78
C CYS A 88 18.86 -8.24 23.04
N ASN A 89 17.96 -8.37 24.01
CA ASN A 89 17.21 -9.61 24.18
C ASN A 89 16.18 -9.78 23.05
N ASP A 90 15.56 -10.96 22.93
CA ASP A 90 14.64 -11.27 21.83
C ASP A 90 13.43 -10.32 21.76
N THR A 91 12.99 -9.80 22.92
CA THR A 91 11.89 -8.83 23.02
C THR A 91 12.32 -7.46 22.48
N GLU A 92 13.48 -6.97 22.88
CA GLU A 92 14.07 -5.72 22.39
C GLU A 92 14.42 -5.80 20.90
N LEU A 93 14.90 -6.96 20.43
CA LEU A 93 15.20 -7.17 19.02
C LEU A 93 13.94 -7.17 18.16
N ARG A 94 12.84 -7.80 18.63
CA ARG A 94 11.53 -7.74 17.97
C ARG A 94 11.05 -6.29 17.88
N ASP A 95 11.11 -5.54 18.97
CA ASP A 95 10.63 -4.15 19.01
C ASP A 95 11.49 -3.24 18.11
N TYR A 96 12.80 -3.48 18.06
CA TYR A 96 13.70 -2.82 17.11
C TYR A 96 13.30 -3.09 15.65
N GLN A 97 13.03 -4.35 15.29
CA GLN A 97 12.62 -4.70 13.91
C GLN A 97 11.28 -4.07 13.55
N LEU A 98 10.30 -4.10 14.47
CA LEU A 98 8.99 -3.46 14.29
C LEU A 98 9.15 -1.95 14.08
N ALA A 99 9.95 -1.28 14.90
CA ALA A 99 10.19 0.16 14.80
C ALA A 99 10.92 0.53 13.51
N ARG A 100 11.95 -0.23 13.12
CA ARG A 100 12.68 -0.02 11.87
C ARG A 100 11.80 -0.24 10.65
N TRP A 101 11.03 -1.32 10.62
CA TRP A 101 10.03 -1.57 9.59
C TRP A 101 9.00 -0.42 9.53
N GLN A 102 8.60 0.09 10.69
CA GLN A 102 7.69 1.22 10.81
C GLN A 102 8.29 2.57 10.36
N GLN A 103 9.60 2.69 10.21
CA GLN A 103 10.17 3.88 9.56
C GLN A 103 10.15 3.75 8.04
N LEU A 104 10.35 2.54 7.50
CA LEU A 104 10.45 2.29 6.06
C LEU A 104 9.17 2.65 5.30
N TRP A 105 8.01 2.26 5.80
CA TRP A 105 6.72 2.64 5.20
C TRP A 105 6.34 4.13 5.38
N GLN A 106 6.79 4.80 6.46
CA GLN A 106 6.56 6.23 6.65
C GLN A 106 7.40 7.05 5.65
N LEU A 107 8.67 6.69 5.45
CA LEU A 107 9.54 7.29 4.42
C LEU A 107 9.00 7.10 2.99
N ARG A 108 8.33 5.96 2.72
CA ARG A 108 7.67 5.71 1.43
C ARG A 108 6.42 6.58 1.21
N ALA A 109 5.79 7.04 2.28
CA ALA A 109 4.65 7.94 2.18
C ALA A 109 5.08 9.32 1.62
N GLU A 110 6.29 9.78 1.97
CA GLU A 110 6.82 11.08 1.53
C GLU A 110 7.34 11.07 0.08
N THR A 111 7.82 9.92 -0.40
CA THR A 111 8.51 9.80 -1.71
C THR A 111 7.60 9.46 -2.89
N GLY A 112 6.28 9.45 -2.70
CA GLY A 112 5.29 9.38 -3.80
C GLY A 112 4.71 8.00 -4.10
N ALA A 113 5.03 6.98 -3.30
CA ALA A 113 4.33 5.69 -3.32
C ALA A 113 3.57 5.41 -2.00
N PRO A 114 2.73 6.34 -1.51
CA PRO A 114 2.04 6.17 -0.24
C PRO A 114 1.00 5.06 -0.32
N ILE A 115 1.04 4.18 0.68
CA ILE A 115 -0.14 3.41 1.07
C ILE A 115 -1.04 4.38 1.86
N PHE A 116 -2.31 4.52 1.49
CA PHE A 116 -3.19 5.49 2.13
C PHE A 116 -3.71 4.94 3.46
N SER A 117 -3.51 5.69 4.54
CA SER A 117 -4.01 5.38 5.89
C SER A 117 -3.81 3.91 6.28
N PRO A 118 -2.56 3.40 6.24
CA PRO A 118 -2.30 1.99 6.43
C PRO A 118 -2.52 1.57 7.89
N GLN A 119 -2.99 0.35 8.06
CA GLN A 119 -3.13 -0.32 9.36
C GLN A 119 -2.59 -1.74 9.24
N PHE A 120 -1.81 -2.18 10.22
CA PHE A 120 -1.26 -3.53 10.29
C PHE A 120 -1.53 -4.11 11.67
N CYS A 121 -2.08 -5.31 11.71
CA CYS A 121 -2.35 -6.04 12.94
C CYS A 121 -1.52 -7.31 12.92
N LEU A 122 -0.66 -7.43 13.92
CA LEU A 122 0.16 -8.59 14.16
C LEU A 122 -0.44 -9.37 15.32
N GLN A 123 -0.54 -10.68 15.16
CA GLN A 123 -0.91 -11.60 16.22
C GLN A 123 0.05 -12.78 16.15
N PHE A 124 0.71 -13.09 17.26
CA PHE A 124 1.50 -14.30 17.41
C PHE A 124 0.88 -15.15 18.51
N ALA A 125 0.47 -16.36 18.14
CA ALA A 125 -0.07 -17.36 19.05
C ALA A 125 0.20 -18.76 18.49
N ASP A 126 0.49 -19.74 19.35
CA ASP A 126 0.67 -21.14 18.96
C ASP A 126 1.70 -21.36 17.82
N ASN A 127 2.84 -20.67 17.89
CA ASN A 127 3.88 -20.68 16.84
C ASN A 127 3.36 -20.20 15.46
N ASN A 128 2.29 -19.41 15.44
CA ASN A 128 1.69 -18.90 14.22
C ASN A 128 1.64 -17.37 14.25
N LEU A 129 2.34 -16.76 13.32
CA LEU A 129 2.33 -15.32 13.10
C LEU A 129 1.27 -14.97 12.05
N GLN A 130 0.20 -14.31 12.50
CA GLN A 130 -0.81 -13.71 11.64
C GLN A 130 -0.51 -12.22 11.45
N LEU A 131 -0.48 -11.79 10.20
CA LEU A 131 -0.33 -10.39 9.82
C LEU A 131 -1.51 -9.99 8.94
N GLN A 132 -2.33 -9.07 9.42
CA GLN A 132 -3.39 -8.46 8.63
C GLN A 132 -2.96 -7.04 8.28
N ALA A 133 -3.06 -6.66 7.02
CA ALA A 133 -2.77 -5.31 6.56
C ALA A 133 -3.98 -4.75 5.81
N SER A 134 -4.38 -3.53 6.15
CA SER A 134 -5.47 -2.82 5.47
C SER A 134 -5.06 -1.39 5.13
N TRP A 135 -5.61 -0.88 4.03
CA TRP A 135 -5.36 0.48 3.57
C TRP A 135 -6.60 1.06 2.89
N GLN A 136 -6.70 2.39 2.93
CA GLN A 136 -7.83 3.09 2.35
C GLN A 136 -7.78 3.07 0.83
N GLN A 137 -8.91 2.74 0.20
CA GLN A 137 -9.07 2.86 -1.24
C GLN A 137 -9.24 4.33 -1.62
N ARG A 138 -8.59 4.76 -2.71
CA ARG A 138 -8.71 6.13 -3.24
C ARG A 138 -10.16 6.59 -3.39
N ALA A 139 -11.02 5.71 -3.91
CA ALA A 139 -12.42 6.02 -4.18
C ALA A 139 -13.22 6.35 -2.91
N ASN A 140 -12.70 6.02 -1.72
CA ASN A 140 -13.38 6.17 -0.43
C ASN A 140 -12.53 6.98 0.57
N ALA A 141 -11.90 8.06 0.10
CA ALA A 141 -11.08 8.95 0.93
C ALA A 141 -11.84 9.59 2.12
N ASN A 142 -13.17 9.71 2.04
CA ASN A 142 -14.01 10.41 3.03
C ASN A 142 -14.93 9.48 3.85
N GLY A 143 -14.81 8.15 3.72
CA GLY A 143 -15.75 7.18 4.28
C GLY A 143 -15.13 6.17 5.24
N ALA A 144 -15.69 6.12 6.44
CA ALA A 144 -15.59 5.11 7.50
C ALA A 144 -14.38 5.16 8.47
N THR A 145 -14.71 5.56 9.70
CA THR A 145 -14.02 5.24 10.96
C THR A 145 -13.86 3.74 11.15
N THR A 146 -12.68 3.40 11.66
CA THR A 146 -12.04 2.11 11.93
C THR A 146 -12.88 1.06 12.68
N LEU A 147 -12.92 -0.15 12.12
CA LEU A 147 -12.83 -1.39 12.90
C LEU A 147 -11.56 -2.11 12.42
N SER A 148 -10.72 -2.44 13.41
CA SER A 148 -9.34 -2.94 13.34
C SER A 148 -9.04 -3.88 12.16
N CYS A 149 -8.00 -3.53 11.37
CA CYS A 149 -7.35 -4.25 10.25
C CYS A 149 -8.20 -5.05 9.24
N GLU A 150 -9.52 -5.07 9.37
CA GLU A 150 -10.42 -5.75 8.49
C GLU A 150 -10.51 -5.02 7.15
N ALA A 151 -10.58 -5.81 6.09
CA ALA A 151 -10.99 -5.30 4.79
C ALA A 151 -12.49 -4.98 4.84
N GLY A 152 -12.92 -3.95 4.12
CA GLY A 152 -14.31 -3.51 4.18
C GLY A 152 -14.64 -2.44 3.16
N PRO A 153 -15.85 -1.87 3.22
CA PRO A 153 -16.25 -0.79 2.32
C PRO A 153 -15.26 0.37 2.40
N GLY A 154 -14.50 0.61 1.33
CA GLY A 154 -13.50 1.67 1.27
C GLY A 154 -12.13 1.32 1.82
N ARG A 155 -11.91 0.09 2.29
CA ARG A 155 -10.59 -0.42 2.67
C ARG A 155 -10.27 -1.72 1.94
N SER A 156 -9.14 -1.72 1.26
CA SER A 156 -8.52 -2.94 0.77
C SER A 156 -7.73 -3.58 1.90
N GLY A 157 -7.61 -4.91 1.89
CA GLY A 157 -6.78 -5.60 2.86
C GLY A 157 -6.21 -6.91 2.34
N LEU A 158 -5.23 -7.42 3.08
CA LEU A 158 -4.61 -8.72 2.89
C LEU A 158 -4.33 -9.33 4.27
N ALA A 159 -4.33 -10.66 4.33
CA ALA A 159 -3.93 -11.40 5.52
C ALA A 159 -2.87 -12.42 5.12
N LEU A 160 -1.80 -12.49 5.91
CA LEU A 160 -0.74 -13.47 5.81
C LEU A 160 -0.70 -14.26 7.11
N THR A 161 -0.39 -15.54 7.01
CA THR A 161 -0.23 -16.43 8.15
C THR A 161 1.03 -17.25 7.91
N ALA A 162 1.97 -17.17 8.84
CA ALA A 162 3.25 -17.85 8.76
C ALA A 162 3.47 -18.67 10.02
N ARG A 163 3.76 -19.96 9.83
CA ARG A 163 4.13 -20.83 10.94
C ARG A 163 5.61 -20.66 11.23
N ILE A 164 5.93 -20.27 12.46
CA ILE A 164 7.29 -20.12 12.95
C ILE A 164 7.72 -21.48 13.55
N PRO A 165 8.87 -22.04 13.11
CA PRO A 165 9.33 -23.35 13.56
C PRO A 165 9.69 -23.39 15.05
#